data_AF-A0AAE7ALB0-F1
#
_entry.id   AF-A0AAE7ALB0-F1
#
_cell.length_a   1.000
_cell.length_b   1.000
_cell.length_c   1.000
_cell.angle_alpha   90.00
_cell.angle_beta   90.00
_cell.angle_gamma   90.00
#
_symmetry.space_group_name_H-M   'P 1'
#
loop_
_entity.id
_entity.type
_entity.pdbx_description
1 polymer ?
#
loop_
_entity_poly.entity_id
_entity_poly.type
_entity_poly.pdbx_seq_one_letter_code
_entity_poly.pdbx_strand_id
1 'polypeptide(L)'
;MASLTFKDNSGGNVPSPNIKSIIYEDAAQNKYTFGVDNATNVFNTFKYEPNGAAEIDYSATATKFMTGGAIATLLGIGTNVDAIKTKTDSIPADLSADLVTIKTQVGTDLISGIKAKTDKITDTLGADVTAIKAKTDTIPADLTAKVTAIETATNSANLGNKVTAIQTKTDKITDTLGADVTAIKAKTDKMPADLGTELGNLAKSAELAPLAKSADVTAIKAKTDTIPADLTAKVTAIETATNSANLGDKVTAIQTKTDKITDTLGADVTAIKAKTDTIPADLTAKVTSIETATNSANLGDKVTAIQTKTDKITDTLGADVTAIKAKTDTIPADLTAKVISIETATNAANLGDKVTAIQTKTDKITDTLGADVTAIKAKTDTIPADLTAKVTSIETATNAANLGDKVTAIQTKTDKITDTLGADVTAIKAKTDKMPADLNAELIKLTTIGNAINGNGNVTEAAKAVLESSFKQAITDAGQEGSEWLKNEIKEIVSQPSFEIPTDSSSPLSWDW
;
A
#
# COMPACT_ATOMS: atom_id res chain seq x y z
N MET A 1 -34.75 11.94 -68.54
CA MET A 1 -34.62 11.95 -67.07
C MET A 1 -34.90 10.54 -66.58
N ALA A 2 -33.95 9.88 -65.92
CA ALA A 2 -34.18 8.55 -65.37
C ALA A 2 -35.15 8.66 -64.18
N SER A 3 -36.23 7.87 -64.19
CA SER A 3 -37.21 7.81 -63.09
C SER A 3 -36.73 6.78 -62.06
N LEU A 4 -36.51 7.19 -60.81
CA LEU A 4 -36.28 6.26 -59.69
C LEU A 4 -37.63 5.74 -59.18
N THR A 5 -37.76 4.41 -59.10
CA THR A 5 -38.93 3.72 -58.51
C THR A 5 -38.49 2.95 -57.28
N PHE A 6 -39.18 3.13 -56.15
CA PHE A 6 -38.87 2.45 -54.89
C PHE A 6 -39.79 1.24 -54.71
N LYS A 7 -39.24 0.11 -54.28
CA LYS A 7 -40.00 -1.13 -54.05
C LYS A 7 -39.74 -1.69 -52.65
N ASP A 8 -40.73 -2.37 -52.07
CA ASP A 8 -40.57 -3.12 -50.83
C ASP A 8 -39.90 -4.50 -51.06
N ASN A 9 -39.67 -5.24 -49.97
CA ASN A 9 -39.03 -6.56 -50.00
C ASN A 9 -39.86 -7.64 -50.75
N SER A 10 -41.11 -7.35 -51.10
CA SER A 10 -41.99 -8.18 -51.94
C SER A 10 -42.09 -7.70 -53.39
N GLY A 11 -41.38 -6.63 -53.75
CA GLY A 11 -41.34 -6.08 -55.11
C GLY A 11 -42.49 -5.13 -55.47
N GLY A 12 -43.34 -4.76 -54.50
CA GLY A 12 -44.42 -3.79 -54.68
C GLY A 12 -43.91 -2.35 -54.66
N ASN A 13 -44.43 -1.47 -55.53
CA ASN A 13 -44.02 -0.07 -55.57
C ASN A 13 -44.44 0.67 -54.28
N VAL A 14 -43.51 1.40 -53.67
CA VAL A 14 -43.73 2.21 -52.46
C VAL A 14 -43.51 3.71 -52.73
N PRO A 15 -44.16 4.60 -51.97
CA PRO A 15 -43.97 6.04 -52.09
C PRO A 15 -42.50 6.45 -51.89
N SER A 16 -42.03 7.43 -52.66
CA SER A 16 -40.64 7.91 -52.58
C SER A 16 -40.31 8.43 -51.17
N PRO A 17 -39.33 7.85 -50.47
CA PRO A 17 -38.94 8.35 -49.15
C PRO A 17 -38.18 9.68 -49.27
N ASN A 18 -38.24 10.50 -48.22
CA ASN A 18 -37.48 11.75 -48.13
C ASN A 18 -35.98 11.45 -47.96
N ILE A 19 -35.24 11.46 -49.07
CA ILE A 19 -33.78 11.28 -49.08
C ILE A 19 -33.12 12.60 -48.70
N LYS A 20 -32.43 12.64 -47.55
CA LYS A 20 -31.77 13.87 -47.07
C LYS A 20 -30.29 13.98 -47.45
N SER A 21 -29.58 12.87 -47.69
CA SER A 21 -28.17 12.92 -48.09
C SER A 21 -27.72 11.67 -48.87
N ILE A 22 -26.77 11.86 -49.80
CA ILE A 22 -26.00 10.78 -50.43
C ILE A 22 -24.78 10.55 -49.55
N ILE A 23 -24.64 9.34 -49.01
CA ILE A 23 -23.57 9.01 -48.06
C ILE A 23 -22.32 8.50 -48.80
N TYR A 24 -22.49 7.95 -50.01
CA TYR A 24 -21.39 7.52 -50.86
C TYR A 24 -21.81 7.44 -52.33
N GLU A 25 -20.93 7.88 -53.24
CA GLU A 25 -21.07 7.80 -54.69
C GLU A 25 -19.83 7.12 -55.29
N ASP A 26 -20.02 6.01 -56.00
CA ASP A 26 -19.01 5.44 -56.91
C ASP A 26 -19.46 5.66 -58.35
N ALA A 27 -18.95 6.73 -58.93
CA ALA A 27 -19.28 7.19 -60.28
C ALA A 27 -18.79 6.23 -61.39
N ALA A 28 -17.82 5.34 -61.10
CA ALA A 28 -17.32 4.40 -62.10
C ALA A 28 -18.25 3.19 -62.29
N GLN A 29 -19.12 2.91 -61.32
CA GLN A 29 -20.02 1.74 -61.33
C GLN A 29 -21.51 2.12 -61.24
N ASN A 30 -21.86 3.40 -61.36
CA ASN A 30 -23.22 3.92 -61.17
C ASN A 30 -23.87 3.45 -59.85
N LYS A 31 -23.12 3.50 -58.73
CA LYS A 31 -23.60 3.08 -57.40
C LYS A 31 -23.75 4.26 -56.47
N TYR A 32 -24.91 4.34 -55.81
CA TYR A 32 -25.27 5.41 -54.89
C TYR A 32 -25.87 4.84 -53.61
N THR A 33 -25.37 5.28 -52.45
CA THR A 33 -25.92 4.91 -51.14
C THR A 33 -26.60 6.13 -50.52
N PHE A 34 -27.89 5.99 -50.23
CA PHE A 34 -28.72 7.09 -49.72
C PHE A 34 -29.04 6.90 -48.24
N GLY A 35 -28.91 7.97 -47.45
CA GLY A 35 -29.38 8.03 -46.07
C GLY A 35 -30.86 8.35 -46.02
N VAL A 36 -31.66 7.48 -45.42
CA VAL A 36 -33.11 7.65 -45.28
C VAL A 36 -33.48 7.66 -43.79
N ASP A 37 -34.29 8.65 -43.40
CA ASP A 37 -34.73 8.86 -42.02
C ASP A 37 -35.99 8.01 -41.79
N ASN A 38 -35.88 6.88 -41.10
CA ASN A 38 -37.04 6.17 -40.59
C ASN A 38 -36.86 5.92 -39.08
N ALA A 39 -37.90 6.19 -38.29
CA ALA A 39 -37.85 6.22 -36.83
C ALA A 39 -37.66 4.83 -36.17
N THR A 40 -37.48 3.79 -36.98
CA THR A 40 -37.00 2.48 -36.57
C THR A 40 -35.61 2.29 -37.16
N ASN A 41 -34.61 1.99 -36.33
CA ASN A 41 -33.19 1.79 -36.71
C ASN A 41 -32.98 0.62 -37.70
N VAL A 42 -33.53 0.71 -38.90
CA VAL A 42 -33.37 -0.25 -39.99
C VAL A 42 -33.08 0.56 -41.26
N PHE A 43 -31.80 0.67 -41.62
CA PHE A 43 -31.40 1.21 -42.92
C PHE A 43 -31.74 0.16 -44.00
N ASN A 44 -32.78 0.42 -44.80
CA ASN A 44 -33.08 -0.39 -45.96
C ASN A 44 -32.02 -0.15 -47.05
N THR A 45 -31.39 -1.23 -47.51
CA THR A 45 -30.47 -1.17 -48.66
C THR A 45 -31.32 -1.15 -49.93
N PHE A 46 -31.22 -0.09 -50.73
CA PHE A 46 -31.92 -0.01 -52.02
C PHE A 46 -31.05 -0.62 -53.12
N LYS A 47 -31.57 -1.64 -53.80
CA LYS A 47 -30.93 -2.25 -54.98
C LYS A 47 -31.12 -1.34 -56.20
N TYR A 48 -30.03 -1.10 -56.94
CA TYR A 48 -30.09 -0.60 -58.32
C TYR A 48 -29.86 -1.78 -59.26
N GLU A 49 -30.82 -2.06 -60.14
CA GLU A 49 -30.67 -3.08 -61.19
C GLU A 49 -30.30 -2.42 -62.52
N PRO A 50 -29.08 -2.63 -63.04
CA PRO A 50 -28.83 -2.46 -64.46
C PRO A 50 -29.26 -3.75 -65.17
N ASN A 51 -30.15 -3.61 -66.14
CA ASN A 51 -30.67 -4.70 -66.99
C ASN A 51 -29.57 -5.72 -67.37
N GLY A 52 -29.69 -6.95 -66.85
CA GLY A 52 -29.19 -8.16 -67.52
C GLY A 52 -27.95 -8.88 -66.96
N ALA A 53 -27.44 -8.57 -65.77
CA ALA A 53 -26.34 -9.36 -65.17
C ALA A 53 -26.73 -9.95 -63.81
N ALA A 54 -26.27 -11.18 -63.57
CA ALA A 54 -26.64 -12.05 -62.45
C ALA A 54 -26.69 -11.33 -61.08
N GLU A 55 -27.72 -11.68 -60.31
CA GLU A 55 -28.02 -11.11 -59.00
C GLU A 55 -26.88 -11.38 -58.01
N ILE A 56 -26.19 -10.32 -57.56
CA ILE A 56 -25.23 -10.42 -56.46
C ILE A 56 -25.87 -9.81 -55.21
N ASP A 57 -26.22 -10.67 -54.25
CA ASP A 57 -26.75 -10.27 -52.95
C ASP A 57 -25.63 -9.75 -52.04
N TYR A 58 -25.61 -8.43 -51.82
CA TYR A 58 -24.64 -7.75 -50.96
C TYR A 58 -25.13 -7.56 -49.51
N SER A 59 -26.31 -8.10 -49.15
CA SER A 59 -26.84 -8.03 -47.78
C SER A 59 -25.82 -8.56 -46.75
N ALA A 60 -25.12 -9.65 -47.08
CA ALA A 60 -24.08 -10.24 -46.23
C ALA A 60 -22.87 -9.32 -45.98
N THR A 61 -22.58 -8.39 -46.90
CA THR A 61 -21.43 -7.47 -46.77
C THR A 61 -21.81 -6.27 -45.89
N ALA A 62 -23.06 -5.80 -45.98
CA ALA A 62 -23.58 -4.70 -45.16
C ALA A 62 -23.83 -5.12 -43.70
N THR A 63 -24.31 -6.34 -43.44
CA THR A 63 -24.50 -6.84 -42.06
C THR A 63 -23.19 -6.94 -41.29
N LYS A 64 -22.08 -7.24 -41.98
CA LYS A 64 -20.74 -7.24 -41.35
C LYS A 64 -20.29 -5.84 -40.93
N PHE A 65 -20.61 -4.78 -41.66
CA PHE A 65 -20.23 -3.42 -41.27
C PHE A 65 -21.03 -2.87 -40.08
N MET A 66 -22.29 -3.32 -39.92
CA MET A 66 -23.25 -2.73 -38.98
C MET A 66 -23.35 -3.43 -37.62
N THR A 67 -22.79 -4.64 -37.49
CA THR A 67 -22.58 -5.25 -36.18
C THR A 67 -21.20 -4.81 -35.70
N GLY A 68 -21.13 -4.08 -34.57
CA GLY A 68 -19.92 -3.42 -34.06
C GLY A 68 -18.67 -4.31 -33.84
N GLY A 69 -18.72 -5.60 -34.18
CA GLY A 69 -17.60 -6.54 -34.15
C GLY A 69 -16.64 -6.47 -35.34
N ALA A 70 -17.07 -6.10 -36.57
CA ALA A 70 -16.16 -6.19 -37.72
C ALA A 70 -15.11 -5.07 -37.79
N ILE A 71 -15.47 -3.84 -37.41
CA ILE A 71 -14.52 -2.71 -37.34
C ILE A 71 -13.52 -2.93 -36.19
N ALA A 72 -13.98 -3.46 -35.04
CA ALA A 72 -13.14 -3.78 -33.90
C ALA A 72 -12.14 -4.92 -34.19
N THR A 73 -12.54 -5.89 -35.02
CA THR A 73 -11.69 -7.01 -35.46
C THR A 73 -10.70 -6.57 -36.55
N LEU A 74 -11.11 -5.71 -37.48
CA LEU A 74 -10.27 -5.24 -38.59
C LEU A 74 -9.15 -4.27 -38.14
N LEU A 75 -9.38 -3.50 -37.08
CA LEU A 75 -8.40 -2.58 -36.50
C LEU A 75 -7.62 -3.18 -35.31
N GLY A 76 -7.86 -4.44 -34.95
CA GLY A 76 -7.22 -5.12 -33.80
C GLY A 76 -7.51 -4.49 -32.43
N ILE A 77 -8.51 -3.59 -32.36
CA ILE A 77 -8.80 -2.81 -31.15
C ILE A 77 -9.67 -3.60 -30.17
N GLY A 78 -10.56 -4.48 -30.66
CA GLY A 78 -11.45 -5.28 -29.80
C GLY A 78 -10.69 -6.19 -28.84
N THR A 79 -9.72 -6.96 -29.36
CA THR A 79 -8.89 -7.87 -28.56
C THR A 79 -8.01 -7.13 -27.56
N ASN A 80 -7.54 -5.94 -27.91
CA ASN A 80 -6.70 -5.12 -27.04
C ASN A 80 -7.52 -4.46 -25.91
N VAL A 81 -8.73 -3.97 -26.20
CA VAL A 81 -9.63 -3.40 -25.19
C VAL A 81 -10.08 -4.47 -24.20
N ASP A 82 -10.42 -5.67 -24.67
CA ASP A 82 -10.78 -6.80 -23.80
C ASP A 82 -9.60 -7.24 -22.93
N ALA A 83 -8.38 -7.33 -23.49
CA ALA A 83 -7.18 -7.67 -22.73
C ALA A 83 -6.81 -6.58 -21.70
N ILE A 84 -6.99 -5.30 -22.04
CA ILE A 84 -6.80 -4.18 -21.10
C ILE A 84 -7.84 -4.29 -19.99
N LYS A 85 -9.11 -4.49 -20.34
CA LYS A 85 -10.20 -4.62 -19.36
C LYS A 85 -9.96 -5.81 -18.43
N THR A 86 -9.59 -6.98 -18.94
CA THR A 86 -9.24 -8.13 -18.10
C THR A 86 -8.10 -7.81 -17.15
N LYS A 87 -7.02 -7.19 -17.63
CA LYS A 87 -5.91 -6.78 -16.76
C LYS A 87 -6.36 -5.75 -15.71
N THR A 88 -7.17 -4.76 -16.09
CA THR A 88 -7.67 -3.73 -15.18
C THR A 88 -8.61 -4.30 -14.12
N ASP A 89 -9.51 -5.21 -14.50
CA ASP A 89 -10.45 -5.87 -13.59
C ASP A 89 -9.73 -6.82 -12.62
N SER A 90 -8.56 -7.36 -12.99
CA SER A 90 -7.73 -8.20 -12.11
C SER A 90 -6.91 -7.43 -11.08
N ILE A 91 -6.56 -6.16 -11.32
CA ILE A 91 -5.73 -5.34 -10.42
C ILE A 91 -6.24 -5.33 -8.96
N PRO A 92 -7.55 -5.12 -8.68
CA PRO A 92 -8.05 -5.13 -7.30
C PRO A 92 -7.90 -6.50 -6.61
N ALA A 93 -8.07 -7.59 -7.35
CA ALA A 93 -7.94 -8.94 -6.82
C ALA A 93 -6.46 -9.28 -6.55
N ASP A 94 -5.57 -8.94 -7.48
CA ASP A 94 -4.13 -9.17 -7.35
C ASP A 94 -3.55 -8.35 -6.18
N LEU A 95 -3.89 -7.06 -6.08
CA LEU A 95 -3.49 -6.22 -4.95
C LEU A 95 -4.02 -6.73 -3.61
N SER A 96 -5.24 -7.27 -3.59
CA SER A 96 -5.82 -7.88 -2.38
C SER A 96 -5.08 -9.16 -1.98
N ALA A 97 -4.71 -10.00 -2.96
CA ALA A 97 -3.94 -11.22 -2.73
C ALA A 97 -2.51 -10.91 -2.24
N ASP A 98 -1.85 -9.91 -2.83
CA ASP A 98 -0.53 -9.44 -2.40
C ASP A 98 -0.60 -8.87 -0.97
N LEU A 99 -1.63 -8.09 -0.65
CA LEU A 99 -1.83 -7.55 0.69
C LEU A 99 -2.05 -8.66 1.73
N VAL A 100 -2.82 -9.70 1.39
CA VAL A 100 -3.00 -10.89 2.24
C VAL A 100 -1.68 -11.64 2.43
N THR A 101 -0.89 -11.77 1.35
CA THR A 101 0.42 -12.42 1.39
C THR A 101 1.38 -11.65 2.30
N ILE A 102 1.47 -10.33 2.14
CA ILE A 102 2.29 -9.45 2.98
C ILE A 102 1.83 -9.53 4.44
N LYS A 103 0.52 -9.48 4.68
CA LYS A 103 -0.04 -9.52 6.04
C LYS A 103 0.26 -10.85 6.74
N THR A 104 0.24 -11.96 6.01
CA THR A 104 0.62 -13.27 6.54
C THR A 104 2.14 -13.35 6.74
N GLN A 105 2.92 -13.11 5.68
CA GLN A 105 4.38 -13.27 5.73
C GLN A 105 5.06 -12.34 6.74
N VAL A 106 4.64 -11.08 6.79
CA VAL A 106 5.18 -10.08 7.73
C VAL A 106 4.48 -10.18 9.07
N GLY A 107 3.14 -10.14 9.06
CA GLY A 107 2.34 -10.00 10.27
C GLY A 107 2.33 -11.24 11.15
N THR A 108 2.20 -12.44 10.58
CA THR A 108 2.19 -13.68 11.35
C THR A 108 3.56 -14.32 11.39
N ASP A 109 4.20 -14.56 10.24
CA ASP A 109 5.31 -15.51 10.20
C ASP A 109 6.62 -14.88 10.70
N LEU A 110 7.00 -13.72 10.15
CA LEU A 110 8.22 -13.02 10.56
C LEU A 110 8.11 -12.50 11.99
N ILE A 111 7.01 -11.84 12.36
CA ILE A 111 6.82 -11.32 13.72
C ILE A 111 6.77 -12.45 14.75
N SER A 112 6.06 -13.56 14.49
CA SER A 112 6.04 -14.70 15.41
C SER A 112 7.41 -15.37 15.52
N GLY A 113 8.14 -15.50 14.40
CA GLY A 113 9.50 -16.03 14.40
C GLY A 113 10.48 -15.16 15.19
N ILE A 114 10.40 -13.84 15.04
CA ILE A 114 11.17 -12.88 15.84
C ILE A 114 10.80 -13.02 17.31
N LYS A 115 9.50 -13.02 17.65
CA LYS A 115 9.04 -13.15 19.03
C LYS A 115 9.56 -14.45 19.67
N ALA A 116 9.43 -15.59 18.99
CA ALA A 116 9.91 -16.87 19.50
C ALA A 116 11.43 -16.88 19.75
N LYS A 117 12.23 -16.22 18.89
CA LYS A 117 13.68 -16.06 19.10
C LYS A 117 13.96 -15.14 20.29
N THR A 118 13.23 -14.03 20.44
CA THR A 118 13.38 -13.09 21.56
C THR A 118 13.00 -13.73 22.89
N ASP A 119 11.90 -14.48 22.94
CA ASP A 119 11.46 -15.22 24.13
C ASP A 119 12.55 -16.22 24.53
N LYS A 120 13.07 -17.01 23.57
CA LYS A 120 14.15 -17.97 23.82
C LYS A 120 15.44 -17.32 24.35
N ILE A 121 15.83 -16.16 23.82
CA ILE A 121 16.98 -15.40 24.32
C ILE A 121 16.73 -14.95 25.75
N THR A 122 15.53 -14.44 26.04
CA THR A 122 15.13 -13.96 27.37
C THR A 122 15.17 -15.09 28.40
N ASP A 123 14.61 -16.26 28.06
CA ASP A 123 14.60 -17.43 28.94
C ASP A 123 16.02 -17.94 29.21
N THR A 124 16.87 -18.00 28.16
CA THR A 124 18.25 -18.47 28.29
C THR A 124 19.08 -17.54 29.18
N LEU A 125 19.01 -16.23 28.92
CA LEU A 125 19.71 -15.23 29.75
C LEU A 125 19.19 -15.22 31.19
N GLY A 126 17.88 -15.36 31.39
CA GLY A 126 17.29 -15.46 32.74
C GLY A 126 17.80 -16.66 33.52
N ALA A 127 17.92 -17.83 32.86
CA ALA A 127 18.47 -19.04 33.46
C ALA A 127 19.96 -18.87 33.80
N ASP A 128 20.76 -18.32 32.87
CA ASP A 128 22.19 -18.10 33.08
C ASP A 128 22.46 -17.12 34.22
N VAL A 129 21.72 -16.00 34.28
CA VAL A 129 21.83 -15.02 35.36
C VAL A 129 21.46 -15.65 36.70
N THR A 130 20.42 -16.48 36.74
CA THR A 130 20.02 -17.20 37.96
C THR A 130 21.10 -18.18 38.42
N ALA A 131 21.70 -18.92 37.49
CA ALA A 131 22.77 -19.88 37.78
C ALA A 131 24.07 -19.19 38.23
N ILE A 132 24.44 -18.08 37.60
CA ILE A 132 25.58 -17.25 38.00
C ILE A 132 25.34 -16.70 39.40
N LYS A 133 24.17 -16.12 39.65
CA LYS A 133 23.81 -15.59 40.97
C LYS A 133 23.89 -16.67 42.06
N ALA A 134 23.34 -17.86 41.81
CA ALA A 134 23.42 -18.96 42.76
C ALA A 134 24.88 -19.34 43.09
N LYS A 135 25.76 -19.42 42.09
CA LYS A 135 27.19 -19.67 42.33
C LYS A 135 27.85 -18.53 43.10
N THR A 136 27.60 -17.28 42.71
CA THR A 136 28.19 -16.10 43.36
C THR A 136 27.74 -15.98 44.82
N ASP A 137 26.47 -16.24 45.12
CA ASP A 137 25.92 -16.18 46.48
C ASP A 137 26.53 -17.26 47.41
N THR A 138 27.06 -18.37 46.85
CA THR A 138 27.72 -19.43 47.65
C THR A 138 29.20 -19.17 47.96
N ILE A 139 29.88 -18.32 47.18
CA ILE A 139 31.32 -18.04 47.35
C ILE A 139 31.68 -17.54 48.77
N PRO A 140 30.95 -16.58 49.38
CA PRO A 140 31.29 -16.09 50.71
C PRO A 140 31.20 -17.17 51.80
N ALA A 141 30.18 -18.02 51.73
CA ALA A 141 29.97 -19.10 52.69
C ALA A 141 31.06 -20.17 52.58
N ASP A 142 31.40 -20.59 51.35
CA ASP A 142 32.47 -21.56 51.08
C ASP A 142 33.84 -21.04 51.52
N LEU A 143 34.13 -19.76 51.24
CA LEU A 143 35.39 -19.15 51.65
C LEU A 143 35.49 -19.06 53.17
N THR A 144 34.41 -18.65 53.83
CA THR A 144 34.32 -18.62 55.30
C THR A 144 34.55 -20.02 55.88
N ALA A 145 33.88 -21.05 55.36
CA ALA A 145 34.04 -22.43 55.82
C ALA A 145 35.49 -22.93 55.66
N LYS A 146 36.15 -22.62 54.54
CA LYS A 146 37.55 -22.97 54.31
C LYS A 146 38.50 -22.24 55.26
N VAL A 147 38.29 -20.94 55.51
CA VAL A 147 39.09 -20.15 56.46
C VAL A 147 38.95 -20.73 57.87
N THR A 148 37.71 -20.99 58.32
CA THR A 148 37.45 -21.60 59.63
C THR A 148 38.10 -22.97 59.77
N ALA A 149 38.09 -23.79 58.72
CA ALA A 149 38.76 -25.09 58.73
C ALA A 149 40.29 -24.97 58.87
N ILE A 150 40.90 -24.01 58.17
CA ILE A 150 42.34 -23.72 58.27
C ILE A 150 42.69 -23.19 59.67
N GLU A 151 41.92 -22.25 60.21
CA GLU A 151 42.11 -21.71 61.56
C GLU A 151 42.00 -22.82 62.61
N THR A 152 41.00 -23.68 62.49
CA THR A 152 40.79 -24.81 63.40
C THR A 152 41.95 -25.80 63.34
N ALA A 153 42.41 -26.18 62.14
CA ALA A 153 43.54 -27.08 61.97
C ALA A 153 44.85 -26.48 62.52
N THR A 154 45.07 -25.18 62.30
CA THR A 154 46.24 -24.45 62.79
C THR A 154 46.24 -24.36 64.32
N ASN A 155 45.09 -24.06 64.92
CA ASN A 155 44.94 -23.97 66.38
C ASN A 155 44.99 -25.35 67.05
N SER A 156 44.49 -26.41 66.39
CA SER A 156 44.53 -27.79 66.91
C SER A 156 45.94 -28.39 66.91
N ALA A 157 46.87 -27.88 66.10
CA ALA A 157 48.27 -28.29 66.10
C ALA A 157 49.00 -28.00 67.44
N ASN A 158 48.40 -27.19 68.31
CA ASN A 158 48.78 -27.02 69.73
C ASN A 158 50.28 -26.75 69.93
N LEU A 159 50.85 -25.95 69.02
CA LEU A 159 52.28 -25.61 68.98
C LEU A 159 52.73 -24.95 70.29
N GLY A 160 51.87 -24.12 70.91
CA GLY A 160 52.13 -23.53 72.21
C GLY A 160 52.36 -24.58 73.31
N ASN A 161 51.49 -25.59 73.41
CA ASN A 161 51.64 -26.66 74.40
C ASN A 161 52.90 -27.52 74.16
N LYS A 162 53.26 -27.76 72.89
CA LYS A 162 54.50 -28.48 72.55
C LYS A 162 55.75 -27.67 72.92
N VAL A 163 55.75 -26.36 72.66
CA VAL A 163 56.86 -25.45 73.05
C VAL A 163 56.98 -25.38 74.57
N THR A 164 55.88 -25.21 75.30
CA THR A 164 55.89 -25.23 76.77
C THR A 164 56.41 -26.57 77.31
N ALA A 165 56.00 -27.71 76.75
CA ALA A 165 56.48 -29.01 77.19
C ALA A 165 57.98 -29.23 76.92
N ILE A 166 58.51 -28.71 75.81
CA ILE A 166 59.95 -28.73 75.52
C ILE A 166 60.70 -27.83 76.50
N GLN A 167 60.18 -26.63 76.79
CA GLN A 167 60.77 -25.70 77.76
C GLN A 167 60.85 -26.34 79.14
N THR A 168 59.75 -26.90 79.66
CA THR A 168 59.72 -27.56 80.98
C THR A 168 60.71 -28.74 81.07
N LYS A 169 60.88 -29.53 79.99
CA LYS A 169 61.88 -30.59 79.97
C LYS A 169 63.31 -30.04 79.98
N THR A 170 63.55 -28.94 79.28
CA THR A 170 64.86 -28.27 79.21
C THR A 170 65.24 -27.68 80.57
N ASP A 171 64.30 -27.02 81.25
CA ASP A 171 64.50 -26.47 82.60
C ASP A 171 64.84 -27.59 83.60
N LYS A 172 64.10 -28.70 83.55
CA LYS A 172 64.35 -29.86 84.44
C LYS A 172 65.72 -30.51 84.22
N ILE A 173 66.19 -30.58 82.98
CA ILE A 173 67.55 -31.05 82.66
C ILE A 173 68.59 -30.10 83.26
N THR A 174 68.37 -28.80 83.12
CA THR A 174 69.26 -27.76 83.66
C THR A 174 69.37 -27.84 85.18
N ASP A 175 68.24 -27.99 85.88
CA ASP A 175 68.22 -28.15 87.34
C ASP A 175 68.92 -29.42 87.81
N THR A 176 68.69 -30.54 87.11
CA THR A 176 69.29 -31.84 87.46
C THR A 176 70.81 -31.80 87.29
N LEU A 177 71.31 -31.28 86.16
CA LEU A 177 72.74 -31.10 85.95
C LEU A 177 73.36 -30.14 86.98
N GLY A 178 72.66 -29.05 87.34
CA GLY A 178 73.13 -28.13 88.38
C GLY A 178 73.28 -28.80 89.74
N ALA A 179 72.33 -29.65 90.12
CA ALA A 179 72.38 -30.42 91.36
C ALA A 179 73.52 -31.45 91.36
N ASP A 180 73.69 -32.19 90.27
CA ASP A 180 74.75 -33.20 90.13
C ASP A 180 76.13 -32.56 90.19
N VAL A 181 76.34 -31.44 89.48
CA VAL A 181 77.59 -30.67 89.52
C VAL A 181 77.89 -30.19 90.95
N THR A 182 76.88 -29.72 91.68
CA THR A 182 77.04 -29.28 93.07
C THR A 182 77.40 -30.45 93.99
N ALA A 183 76.77 -31.60 93.83
CA ALA A 183 77.05 -32.80 94.63
C ALA A 183 78.45 -33.37 94.36
N ILE A 184 78.85 -33.44 93.09
CA ILE A 184 80.21 -33.86 92.68
C ILE A 184 81.25 -32.91 93.25
N LYS A 185 81.01 -31.59 93.16
CA LYS A 185 81.90 -30.59 93.75
C LYS A 185 82.03 -30.77 95.27
N ALA A 186 80.92 -30.93 95.99
CA ALA A 186 80.94 -31.13 97.44
C ALA A 186 81.70 -32.39 97.88
N LYS A 187 81.62 -33.47 97.08
CA LYS A 187 82.36 -34.72 97.35
C LYS A 187 83.85 -34.55 97.04
N THR A 188 84.18 -33.88 95.93
CA THR A 188 85.55 -33.57 95.52
C THR A 188 86.25 -32.69 96.56
N ASP A 189 85.56 -31.67 97.08
CA ASP A 189 86.09 -30.74 98.09
C ASP A 189 86.37 -31.43 99.44
N LYS A 190 85.71 -32.57 99.76
CA LYS A 190 85.89 -33.32 101.03
C LYS A 190 86.99 -34.37 101.00
N MET A 191 87.38 -34.88 99.84
CA MET A 191 88.38 -35.95 99.71
C MET A 191 89.73 -35.64 100.40
N PRO A 192 90.30 -34.42 100.34
CA PRO A 192 91.58 -34.13 100.98
C PRO A 192 91.54 -34.24 102.52
N ALA A 193 90.41 -33.89 103.14
CA ALA A 193 90.23 -33.97 104.59
C ALA A 193 90.09 -35.42 105.05
N ASP A 194 89.28 -36.21 104.34
CA ASP A 194 89.06 -37.63 104.67
C ASP A 194 90.37 -38.43 104.59
N LEU A 195 91.17 -38.21 103.53
CA LEU A 195 92.49 -38.84 103.35
C LEU A 195 93.48 -38.43 104.46
N GLY A 196 93.48 -37.16 104.88
CA GLY A 196 94.33 -36.70 105.99
C GLY A 196 93.99 -37.38 107.32
N THR A 197 92.72 -37.71 107.52
CA THR A 197 92.22 -38.32 108.77
C THR A 197 92.62 -39.79 108.86
N GLU A 198 92.50 -40.55 107.77
CA GLU A 198 92.94 -41.96 107.72
C GLU A 198 94.45 -42.09 107.93
N LEU A 199 95.25 -41.21 107.31
CA LEU A 199 96.70 -41.24 107.44
C LEU A 199 97.16 -40.96 108.89
N GLY A 200 96.47 -40.05 109.59
CA GLY A 200 96.75 -39.73 110.99
C GLY A 200 96.43 -40.86 111.97
N ASN A 201 95.41 -41.66 111.67
CA ASN A 201 95.04 -42.82 112.49
C ASN A 201 96.05 -43.96 112.35
N LEU A 202 96.61 -44.15 111.15
CA LEU A 202 97.62 -45.17 110.88
C LEU A 202 98.96 -44.86 111.58
N ALA A 203 99.34 -43.59 111.70
CA ALA A 203 100.58 -43.19 112.38
C ALA A 203 100.54 -43.43 113.90
N LYS A 204 99.36 -43.40 114.53
CA LYS A 204 99.21 -43.57 115.99
C LYS A 204 99.26 -45.02 116.47
N SER A 205 99.04 -46.02 115.60
CA SER A 205 99.05 -47.43 116.01
C SER A 205 100.46 -48.03 116.06
N ALA A 206 101.48 -47.34 115.52
CA ALA A 206 102.82 -47.88 115.35
C ALA A 206 103.78 -47.64 116.54
N GLU A 207 103.42 -46.86 117.56
CA GLU A 207 104.41 -46.31 118.51
C GLU A 207 104.42 -46.94 119.93
N LEU A 208 103.69 -48.01 120.24
CA LEU A 208 103.64 -48.55 121.61
C LEU A 208 103.71 -50.08 121.73
N ALA A 209 104.92 -50.64 121.82
CA ALA A 209 105.28 -51.77 122.70
C ALA A 209 106.80 -52.07 122.57
N PRO A 210 107.58 -52.03 123.67
CA PRO A 210 107.72 -53.24 124.49
C PRO A 210 107.97 -53.00 126.00
N LEU A 211 107.57 -53.94 126.88
CA LEU A 211 108.42 -54.59 127.90
C LEU A 211 107.61 -55.45 128.91
N ALA A 212 108.03 -56.73 129.04
CA ALA A 212 108.16 -57.52 130.29
C ALA A 212 106.89 -57.90 131.11
N LYS A 213 106.73 -59.06 131.77
CA LYS A 213 107.67 -60.04 132.34
C LYS A 213 106.95 -61.38 132.67
N SER A 214 107.42 -62.45 132.02
CA SER A 214 107.77 -63.80 132.52
C SER A 214 106.90 -64.66 133.47
N ALA A 215 105.77 -64.21 134.04
CA ALA A 215 104.84 -65.11 134.74
C ALA A 215 103.58 -65.41 133.90
N ASP A 216 103.12 -64.41 133.14
CA ASP A 216 102.08 -64.57 132.15
C ASP A 216 102.51 -65.47 130.98
N VAL A 217 103.80 -65.59 130.67
CA VAL A 217 104.27 -66.36 129.50
C VAL A 217 103.82 -67.81 129.54
N THR A 218 103.68 -68.43 130.71
CA THR A 218 103.24 -69.83 130.81
C THR A 218 101.72 -69.96 130.65
N ALA A 219 100.93 -69.03 131.19
CA ALA A 219 99.47 -68.99 131.00
C ALA A 219 99.08 -68.52 129.58
N ILE A 220 99.83 -67.55 129.05
CA ILE A 220 99.80 -67.13 127.66
C ILE A 220 100.20 -68.28 126.77
N LYS A 221 101.24 -69.06 127.09
CA LYS A 221 101.63 -70.22 126.28
C LYS A 221 100.52 -71.28 126.25
N ALA A 222 99.86 -71.59 127.36
CA ALA A 222 98.72 -72.50 127.36
C ALA A 222 97.55 -71.99 126.51
N LYS A 223 97.19 -70.70 126.62
CA LYS A 223 96.18 -70.08 125.73
C LYS A 223 96.66 -70.01 124.28
N THR A 224 97.93 -69.70 124.05
CA THR A 224 98.55 -69.56 122.72
C THR A 224 98.68 -70.89 122.02
N ASP A 225 98.92 -71.99 122.74
CA ASP A 225 98.96 -73.32 122.17
C ASP A 225 97.54 -73.79 121.75
N THR A 226 96.48 -73.24 122.36
CA THR A 226 95.09 -73.44 121.90
C THR A 226 94.65 -72.49 120.77
N ILE A 227 95.31 -71.33 120.61
CA ILE A 227 94.97 -70.34 119.56
C ILE A 227 95.00 -70.96 118.15
N PRO A 228 96.03 -71.72 117.72
CA PRO A 228 96.06 -72.31 116.38
C PRO A 228 94.84 -73.19 116.07
N ALA A 229 94.40 -74.00 117.04
CA ALA A 229 93.24 -74.87 116.85
C ALA A 229 91.94 -74.06 116.77
N ASP A 230 91.77 -73.05 117.64
CA ASP A 230 90.59 -72.19 117.67
C ASP A 230 90.50 -71.27 116.43
N LEU A 231 91.64 -70.73 115.98
CA LEU A 231 91.73 -69.96 114.74
C LEU A 231 91.42 -70.85 113.54
N THR A 232 91.95 -72.07 113.50
CA THR A 232 91.67 -73.01 112.40
C THR A 232 90.19 -73.36 112.36
N ALA A 233 89.54 -73.60 113.51
CA ALA A 233 88.11 -73.86 113.58
C ALA A 233 87.28 -72.65 113.11
N LYS A 234 87.64 -71.43 113.52
CA LYS A 234 86.96 -70.20 113.07
C LYS A 234 87.18 -69.89 111.60
N VAL A 235 88.40 -70.07 111.09
CA VAL A 235 88.71 -69.91 109.66
C VAL A 235 87.93 -70.93 108.84
N THR A 236 87.87 -72.19 109.28
CA THR A 236 87.08 -73.23 108.61
C THR A 236 85.58 -72.90 108.65
N ALA A 237 85.05 -72.37 109.76
CA ALA A 237 83.66 -71.94 109.86
C ALA A 237 83.36 -70.73 108.94
N ILE A 238 84.29 -69.76 108.83
CA ILE A 238 84.18 -68.61 107.93
C ILE A 238 84.26 -69.05 106.47
N GLU A 239 85.20 -69.93 106.10
CA GLU A 239 85.28 -70.51 104.76
C GLU A 239 84.00 -71.27 104.42
N THR A 240 83.48 -72.09 105.35
CA THR A 240 82.24 -72.85 105.14
C THR A 240 81.02 -71.94 104.99
N ALA A 241 80.92 -70.88 105.79
CA ALA A 241 79.84 -69.89 105.69
C ALA A 241 79.94 -69.03 104.42
N THR A 242 81.15 -68.65 104.01
CA THR A 242 81.42 -67.90 102.78
C THR A 242 81.13 -68.75 101.55
N ASN A 243 81.50 -70.04 101.58
CA ASN A 243 81.20 -70.99 100.51
C ASN A 243 79.72 -71.40 100.47
N SER A 244 79.02 -71.46 101.61
CA SER A 244 77.56 -71.69 101.66
C SER A 244 76.72 -70.49 101.19
N ALA A 245 77.29 -69.28 101.14
CA ALA A 245 76.55 -68.08 100.75
C ALA A 245 76.30 -67.95 99.23
N ASN A 246 76.79 -68.89 98.41
CA ASN A 246 76.66 -68.92 96.94
C ASN A 246 76.90 -67.54 96.30
N LEU A 247 77.93 -66.82 96.77
CA LEU A 247 78.26 -65.49 96.26
C LEU A 247 78.64 -65.54 94.77
N GLY A 248 79.30 -66.61 94.33
CA GLY A 248 79.62 -66.84 92.91
C GLY A 248 78.37 -66.97 92.03
N ASP A 249 77.34 -67.69 92.48
CA ASP A 249 76.08 -67.83 91.74
C ASP A 249 75.32 -66.52 91.66
N LYS A 250 75.31 -65.73 92.75
CA LYS A 250 74.67 -64.40 92.77
C LYS A 250 75.37 -63.41 91.84
N VAL A 251 76.70 -63.40 91.83
CA VAL A 251 77.49 -62.57 90.90
C VAL A 251 77.22 -63.00 89.45
N THR A 252 77.20 -64.30 89.17
CA THR A 252 76.88 -64.84 87.84
C THR A 252 75.45 -64.46 87.42
N ALA A 253 74.46 -64.56 88.30
CA ALA A 253 73.08 -64.18 88.01
C ALA A 253 72.91 -62.67 87.76
N ILE A 254 73.67 -61.82 88.45
CA ILE A 254 73.70 -60.38 88.20
C ILE A 254 74.36 -60.10 86.83
N GLN A 255 75.47 -60.78 86.51
CA GLN A 255 76.13 -60.66 85.22
C GLN A 255 75.18 -61.05 84.07
N THR A 256 74.54 -62.22 84.14
CA THR A 256 73.57 -62.67 83.11
C THR A 256 72.43 -61.68 82.91
N LYS A 257 71.89 -61.09 83.98
CA LYS A 257 70.84 -60.06 83.87
C LYS A 257 71.35 -58.78 83.22
N THR A 258 72.58 -58.39 83.54
CA THR A 258 73.23 -57.19 82.99
C THR A 258 73.52 -57.36 81.50
N ASP A 259 74.01 -58.54 81.10
CA ASP A 259 74.24 -58.87 79.69
C ASP A 259 72.91 -58.85 78.91
N LYS A 260 71.85 -59.46 79.45
CA LYS A 260 70.51 -59.43 78.82
C LYS A 260 69.95 -58.01 78.65
N ILE A 261 70.16 -57.14 79.65
CA ILE A 261 69.76 -55.73 79.56
C ILE A 261 70.55 -55.03 78.46
N THR A 262 71.87 -55.27 78.40
CA THR A 262 72.76 -54.70 77.39
C THR A 262 72.36 -55.12 75.98
N ASP A 263 72.08 -56.41 75.77
CA ASP A 263 71.63 -56.95 74.49
C ASP A 263 70.28 -56.35 74.05
N THR A 264 69.33 -56.23 74.99
CA THR A 264 68.00 -55.67 74.70
C THR A 264 68.10 -54.19 74.31
N LEU A 265 68.86 -53.39 75.08
CA LEU A 265 69.11 -51.98 74.76
C LEU A 265 69.84 -51.83 73.43
N GLY A 266 70.82 -52.69 73.14
CA GLY A 266 71.53 -52.70 71.86
C GLY A 266 70.59 -52.96 70.67
N ALA A 267 69.67 -53.92 70.81
CA ALA A 267 68.66 -54.22 69.81
C ALA A 267 67.67 -53.05 69.60
N ASP A 268 67.17 -52.46 70.69
CA ASP A 268 66.24 -51.32 70.64
C ASP A 268 66.89 -50.08 69.99
N VAL A 269 68.14 -49.77 70.36
CA VAL A 269 68.91 -48.68 69.75
C VAL A 269 69.11 -48.92 68.26
N THR A 270 69.42 -50.16 67.86
CA THR A 270 69.57 -50.53 66.45
C THR A 270 68.25 -50.37 65.68
N ALA A 271 67.13 -50.80 66.25
CA ALA A 271 65.80 -50.66 65.64
C ALA A 271 65.35 -49.20 65.53
N ILE A 272 65.60 -48.38 66.56
CA ILE A 272 65.33 -46.94 66.55
C ILE A 272 66.19 -46.26 65.49
N LYS A 273 67.47 -46.60 65.41
CA LYS A 273 68.40 -46.06 64.41
C LYS A 273 67.94 -46.42 63.00
N ALA A 274 67.57 -47.67 62.73
CA ALA A 274 67.05 -48.08 61.43
C ALA A 274 65.79 -47.29 61.02
N LYS A 275 64.82 -47.12 61.93
CA LYS A 275 63.63 -46.29 61.66
C LYS A 275 63.99 -44.82 61.43
N THR A 276 64.90 -44.27 62.24
CA THR A 276 65.32 -42.87 62.13
C THR A 276 66.07 -42.59 60.84
N ASP A 277 66.97 -43.50 60.44
CA ASP A 277 67.76 -43.39 59.21
C ASP A 277 66.87 -43.47 57.94
N THR A 278 65.68 -44.08 58.02
CA THR A 278 64.71 -44.13 56.91
C THR A 278 63.82 -42.88 56.77
N ILE A 279 63.65 -42.08 57.83
CA ILE A 279 62.77 -40.89 57.82
C ILE A 279 63.17 -39.85 56.74
N PRO A 280 64.46 -39.49 56.56
CA PRO A 280 64.85 -38.51 55.55
C PRO A 280 64.54 -38.97 54.12
N ALA A 281 64.76 -40.24 53.82
CA ALA A 281 64.49 -40.81 52.49
C ALA A 281 62.98 -40.83 52.20
N ASP A 282 62.16 -41.24 53.17
CA ASP A 282 60.70 -41.26 53.03
C ASP A 282 60.11 -39.85 52.87
N LEU A 283 60.58 -38.87 53.65
CA LEU A 283 60.16 -37.47 53.48
C LEU A 283 60.57 -36.94 52.10
N THR A 284 61.79 -37.22 51.66
CA THR A 284 62.28 -36.80 50.35
C THR A 284 61.43 -37.40 49.23
N ALA A 285 61.10 -38.69 49.31
CA ALA A 285 60.23 -39.36 48.34
C ALA A 285 58.81 -38.76 48.33
N LYS A 286 58.24 -38.45 49.50
CA LYS A 286 56.93 -37.79 49.59
C LYS A 286 56.94 -36.37 49.02
N VAL A 287 57.95 -35.57 49.34
CA VAL A 287 58.11 -34.21 48.81
C VAL A 287 58.24 -34.26 47.29
N THR A 288 59.09 -35.15 46.77
CA THR A 288 59.27 -35.34 45.32
C THR A 288 57.97 -35.76 44.63
N SER A 289 57.20 -36.65 45.25
CA SER A 289 55.89 -37.08 44.72
C SER A 289 54.87 -35.93 44.69
N ILE A 290 54.83 -35.11 45.75
CA ILE A 290 53.99 -33.91 45.82
C ILE A 290 54.40 -32.87 44.77
N GLU A 291 55.70 -32.59 44.64
CA GLU A 291 56.22 -31.68 43.61
C GLU A 291 55.90 -32.18 42.20
N THR A 292 56.06 -33.47 41.95
CA THR A 292 55.74 -34.08 40.64
C THR A 292 54.24 -34.01 40.35
N ALA A 293 53.38 -34.31 41.32
CA ALA A 293 51.92 -34.21 41.16
C ALA A 293 51.46 -32.76 40.96
N THR A 294 52.10 -31.81 41.66
CA THR A 294 51.80 -30.37 41.56
C THR A 294 52.27 -29.81 40.22
N ASN A 295 53.44 -30.23 39.73
CA ASN A 295 53.98 -29.80 38.44
C ASN A 295 53.30 -30.50 37.25
N SER A 296 52.77 -31.72 37.43
CA SER A 296 52.00 -32.45 36.40
C SER A 296 50.57 -31.91 36.24
N ALA A 297 50.04 -31.20 37.24
CA ALA A 297 48.92 -30.30 37.03
C ALA A 297 49.43 -29.08 36.25
N ASN A 298 49.41 -29.15 34.91
CA ASN A 298 49.77 -28.09 33.95
C ASN A 298 49.00 -26.77 34.16
N LEU A 299 49.14 -26.13 35.32
CA LEU A 299 48.54 -24.85 35.67
C LEU A 299 49.12 -23.76 34.77
N GLY A 300 50.42 -23.82 34.47
CA GLY A 300 51.06 -22.94 33.49
C GLY A 300 50.43 -23.02 32.11
N ASP A 301 50.27 -24.23 31.54
CA ASP A 301 49.65 -24.38 30.22
C ASP A 301 48.17 -24.02 30.24
N LYS A 302 47.45 -24.34 31.32
CA LYS A 302 46.03 -23.95 31.47
C LYS A 302 45.87 -22.44 31.55
N VAL A 303 46.72 -21.75 32.32
CA VAL A 303 46.74 -20.28 32.40
C VAL A 303 47.10 -19.68 31.04
N THR A 304 48.11 -20.23 30.35
CA THR A 304 48.51 -19.79 29.01
C THR A 304 47.40 -20.00 27.98
N ALA A 305 46.70 -21.14 28.04
CA ALA A 305 45.57 -21.45 27.17
C ALA A 305 44.36 -20.55 27.44
N ILE A 306 44.10 -20.21 28.70
CA ILE A 306 43.08 -19.22 29.08
C ILE A 306 43.47 -17.85 28.55
N GLN A 307 44.71 -17.40 28.77
CA GLN A 307 45.22 -16.12 28.29
C GLN A 307 45.09 -16.02 26.76
N THR A 308 45.54 -17.04 26.03
CA THR A 308 45.45 -17.09 24.56
C THR A 308 43.99 -17.00 24.07
N LYS A 309 43.05 -17.66 24.76
CA LYS A 309 41.62 -17.56 24.43
C LYS A 309 41.07 -16.16 24.72
N THR A 310 41.47 -15.56 25.84
CA THR A 310 41.08 -14.20 26.22
C THR A 310 41.61 -13.17 25.22
N ASP A 311 42.86 -13.31 24.78
CA ASP A 311 43.47 -12.43 23.79
C ASP A 311 42.73 -12.54 22.44
N LYS A 312 42.44 -13.77 21.99
CA LYS A 312 41.62 -14.00 20.79
C LYS A 312 40.23 -13.37 20.86
N ILE A 313 39.57 -13.47 22.02
CA ILE A 313 38.25 -12.85 22.24
C ILE A 313 38.37 -11.33 22.14
N THR A 314 39.43 -10.77 22.74
CA THR A 314 39.71 -9.33 22.75
C THR A 314 39.97 -8.82 21.34
N ASP A 315 40.80 -9.52 20.56
CA ASP A 315 41.10 -9.18 19.17
C ASP A 315 39.84 -9.26 18.28
N THR A 316 39.04 -10.31 18.46
CA THR A 316 37.80 -10.49 17.69
C THR A 316 36.78 -9.39 17.99
N LEU A 317 36.55 -9.11 19.28
CA LEU A 317 35.68 -8.01 19.70
C LEU A 317 36.20 -6.65 19.21
N GLY A 318 37.51 -6.42 19.25
CA GLY A 318 38.12 -5.19 18.74
C GLY A 318 37.89 -5.02 17.23
N ALA A 319 38.04 -6.09 16.45
CA ALA A 319 37.77 -6.10 15.02
C ALA A 319 36.28 -5.85 14.72
N ASP A 320 35.38 -6.53 15.43
CA ASP A 320 33.93 -6.37 15.27
C ASP A 320 33.48 -4.94 15.61
N VAL A 321 33.97 -4.38 16.72
CA VAL A 321 33.69 -2.98 17.11
C VAL A 321 34.20 -2.02 16.05
N THR A 322 35.40 -2.26 15.50
CA THR A 322 35.97 -1.42 14.42
C THR A 322 35.12 -1.51 13.14
N ALA A 323 34.67 -2.71 12.77
CA ALA A 323 33.83 -2.91 11.59
C ALA A 323 32.44 -2.29 11.76
N ILE A 324 31.83 -2.43 12.95
CA ILE A 324 30.56 -1.78 13.31
C ILE A 324 30.72 -0.27 13.27
N LYS A 325 31.82 0.26 13.83
CA LYS A 325 32.11 1.69 13.81
C LYS A 325 32.26 2.21 12.38
N ALA A 326 33.03 1.51 11.53
CA ALA A 326 33.18 1.88 10.13
C ALA A 326 31.83 1.91 9.39
N LYS A 327 30.98 0.89 9.57
CA LYS A 327 29.62 0.88 8.99
C LYS A 327 28.74 1.99 9.56
N THR A 328 28.86 2.30 10.84
CA THR A 328 28.06 3.34 11.50
C THR A 328 28.48 4.73 11.04
N ASP A 329 29.79 4.97 10.92
CA ASP A 329 30.36 6.24 10.48
C ASP A 329 30.02 6.54 9.00
N THR A 330 29.72 5.51 8.17
CA THR A 330 29.28 5.70 6.78
C THR A 330 27.78 5.95 6.62
N ILE A 331 26.94 5.57 7.59
CA ILE A 331 25.47 5.76 7.52
C ILE A 331 25.08 7.22 7.22
N PRO A 332 25.64 8.24 7.91
CA PRO A 332 25.27 9.63 7.64
C PRO A 332 25.57 10.05 6.20
N ALA A 333 26.74 9.70 5.68
CA ALA A 333 27.15 10.04 4.31
C ALA A 333 26.27 9.35 3.27
N ASP A 334 25.95 8.07 3.46
CA ASP A 334 25.07 7.30 2.57
C ASP A 334 23.63 7.85 2.59
N LEU A 335 23.12 8.22 3.76
CA LEU A 335 21.80 8.84 3.88
C LEU A 335 21.77 10.19 3.16
N THR A 336 22.80 11.02 3.35
CA THR A 336 22.93 12.30 2.66
C THR A 336 22.98 12.10 1.14
N ALA A 337 23.76 11.14 0.65
CA ALA A 337 23.83 10.83 -0.79
C ALA A 337 22.48 10.37 -1.35
N LYS A 338 21.74 9.53 -0.61
CA LYS A 338 20.38 9.13 -1.00
C LYS A 338 19.39 10.30 -1.00
N VAL A 339 19.44 11.17 0.00
CA VAL A 339 18.59 12.38 0.05
C VAL A 339 18.88 13.27 -1.15
N ILE A 340 20.15 13.55 -1.43
CA ILE A 340 20.56 14.33 -2.61
C ILE A 340 20.06 13.66 -3.90
N SER A 341 20.18 12.34 -4.03
CA SER A 341 19.68 11.61 -5.20
C SER A 341 18.15 11.73 -5.35
N ILE A 342 17.40 11.67 -4.25
CA ILE A 342 15.93 11.83 -4.25
C ILE A 342 15.55 13.27 -4.59
N GLU A 343 16.21 14.26 -3.99
CA GLU A 343 16.01 15.67 -4.30
C GLU A 343 16.32 15.95 -5.77
N THR A 344 17.42 15.41 -6.29
CA THR A 344 17.81 15.57 -7.69
C THR A 344 16.80 14.89 -8.62
N ALA A 345 16.34 13.67 -8.32
CA ALA A 345 15.34 12.98 -9.12
C ALA A 345 13.96 13.67 -9.08
N THR A 346 13.58 14.21 -7.91
CA THR A 346 12.33 14.96 -7.71
C THR A 346 12.38 16.29 -8.44
N ASN A 347 13.52 16.98 -8.40
CA ASN A 347 13.73 18.23 -9.13
C ASN A 347 13.86 18.00 -10.63
N ALA A 348 14.50 16.90 -11.07
CA ALA A 348 14.59 16.51 -12.47
C ALA A 348 13.26 16.03 -13.07
N ALA A 349 12.26 15.72 -12.23
CA ALA A 349 10.91 15.41 -12.70
C ALA A 349 10.17 16.62 -13.30
N ASN A 350 10.80 17.81 -13.32
CA ASN A 350 10.32 19.04 -13.98
C ASN A 350 8.85 19.33 -13.67
N LEU A 351 8.45 19.12 -12.40
CA LEU A 351 7.11 19.46 -11.95
C LEU A 351 6.84 20.97 -12.12
N GLY A 352 7.86 21.80 -11.91
CA GLY A 352 7.82 23.24 -12.22
C GLY A 352 7.48 23.49 -13.69
N ASP A 353 8.27 22.95 -14.62
CA ASP A 353 8.02 23.16 -16.06
C ASP A 353 6.68 22.60 -16.52
N LYS A 354 6.24 21.46 -15.96
CA LYS A 354 4.93 20.88 -16.26
C LYS A 354 3.80 21.77 -15.75
N VAL A 355 3.91 22.32 -14.55
CA VAL A 355 2.95 23.28 -13.99
C VAL A 355 2.94 24.56 -14.82
N THR A 356 4.09 25.09 -15.20
CA THR A 356 4.20 26.25 -16.11
C THR A 356 3.57 25.96 -17.47
N ALA A 357 3.84 24.79 -18.07
CA ALA A 357 3.26 24.41 -19.35
C ALA A 357 1.73 24.22 -19.28
N ILE A 358 1.21 23.70 -18.17
CA ILE A 358 -0.24 23.63 -17.91
C ILE A 358 -0.80 25.04 -17.77
N GLN A 359 -0.17 25.92 -16.98
CA GLN A 359 -0.61 27.30 -16.81
C GLN A 359 -0.67 28.04 -18.15
N THR A 360 0.39 27.96 -18.98
CA THR A 360 0.41 28.59 -20.31
C THR A 360 -0.69 28.06 -21.22
N LYS A 361 -1.00 26.76 -21.18
CA LYS A 361 -2.13 26.19 -21.94
C LYS A 361 -3.48 26.72 -21.43
N THR A 362 -3.66 26.82 -20.12
CA THR A 362 -4.87 27.37 -19.49
C THR A 362 -5.07 28.84 -19.84
N ASP A 363 -4.02 29.65 -19.79
CA ASP A 363 -4.07 31.07 -20.14
C ASP A 363 -4.47 31.23 -21.61
N LYS A 364 -3.86 30.44 -22.52
CA LYS A 364 -4.21 30.46 -23.94
C LYS A 364 -5.66 30.07 -24.22
N ILE A 365 -6.18 29.07 -23.50
CA ILE A 365 -7.60 28.69 -23.59
C ILE A 365 -8.49 29.84 -23.13
N THR A 366 -8.13 30.47 -22.01
CA THR A 366 -8.86 31.60 -21.43
C THR A 366 -8.91 32.78 -22.38
N ASP A 367 -7.78 33.15 -22.99
CA ASP A 367 -7.70 34.23 -23.98
C ASP A 367 -8.54 33.91 -25.23
N THR A 368 -8.46 32.68 -25.72
CA THR A 368 -9.22 32.24 -26.91
C THR A 368 -10.73 32.31 -26.65
N LEU A 369 -11.18 31.75 -25.53
CA LEU A 369 -12.59 31.81 -25.13
C LEU A 369 -13.06 33.25 -24.91
N GLY A 370 -12.22 34.09 -24.30
CA GLY A 370 -12.53 35.51 -24.11
C GLY A 370 -12.72 36.25 -25.44
N ALA A 371 -11.86 35.98 -26.42
CA ALA A 371 -11.97 36.54 -27.77
C ALA A 371 -13.24 36.05 -28.49
N ASP A 372 -13.53 34.75 -28.43
CA ASP A 372 -14.72 34.16 -29.05
C ASP A 372 -16.00 34.73 -28.43
N VAL A 373 -16.07 34.83 -27.10
CA VAL A 373 -17.20 35.44 -26.39
C VAL A 373 -17.37 36.91 -26.80
N THR A 374 -16.28 37.66 -26.92
CA THR A 374 -16.33 39.06 -27.37
C THR A 374 -16.83 39.17 -28.81
N ALA A 375 -16.39 38.29 -29.72
CA ALA A 375 -16.84 38.26 -31.11
C ALA A 375 -18.31 37.85 -31.24
N ILE A 376 -18.75 36.84 -30.49
CA ILE A 376 -20.16 36.42 -30.42
C ILE A 376 -21.02 37.56 -29.87
N LYS A 377 -20.56 38.22 -28.80
CA LYS A 377 -21.25 39.37 -28.22
C LYS A 377 -21.38 40.50 -29.23
N ALA A 378 -20.31 40.86 -29.94
CA ALA A 378 -20.36 41.89 -30.98
C ALA A 378 -21.38 41.55 -32.08
N LYS A 379 -21.40 40.31 -32.58
CA LYS A 379 -22.40 39.86 -33.56
C LYS A 379 -23.82 39.87 -32.99
N THR A 380 -23.98 39.52 -31.72
CA THR A 380 -25.29 39.47 -31.06
C THR A 380 -25.83 40.88 -30.82
N ASP A 381 -24.97 41.81 -30.40
CA ASP A 381 -25.31 43.21 -30.14
C ASP A 381 -25.71 43.95 -31.45
N THR A 382 -25.28 43.50 -32.63
CA THR A 382 -25.69 44.08 -33.93
C THR A 382 -27.02 43.52 -34.46
N ILE A 383 -27.46 42.34 -34.04
CA ILE A 383 -28.71 41.72 -34.53
C ILE A 383 -29.93 42.65 -34.36
N PRO A 384 -30.16 43.30 -33.21
CA PRO A 384 -31.30 44.20 -33.03
C PRO A 384 -31.29 45.39 -34.01
N ALA A 385 -30.12 45.99 -34.24
CA ALA A 385 -29.97 47.12 -35.16
C ALA A 385 -30.21 46.68 -36.61
N ASP A 386 -29.64 45.53 -37.03
CA ASP A 386 -29.84 44.97 -38.36
C ASP A 386 -31.29 44.58 -38.64
N LEU A 387 -31.96 43.95 -37.66
CA LEU A 387 -33.39 43.65 -37.75
C LEU A 387 -34.21 44.94 -37.86
N THR A 388 -33.90 45.94 -37.04
CA THR A 388 -34.58 47.24 -37.10
C THR A 388 -34.42 47.87 -38.48
N ALA A 389 -33.20 47.90 -39.02
CA ALA A 389 -32.93 48.43 -40.36
C ALA A 389 -33.67 47.66 -41.47
N LYS A 390 -33.71 46.33 -41.40
CA LYS A 390 -34.48 45.50 -42.35
C LYS A 390 -35.99 45.76 -42.24
N VAL A 391 -36.53 45.85 -41.03
CA VAL A 391 -37.95 46.17 -40.80
C VAL A 391 -38.28 47.54 -41.37
N THR A 392 -37.48 48.57 -41.06
CA THR A 392 -37.67 49.91 -41.61
C THR A 392 -37.58 49.93 -43.14
N SER A 393 -36.66 49.15 -43.74
CA SER A 393 -36.58 49.02 -45.20
C SER A 393 -37.82 48.37 -45.80
N ILE A 394 -38.37 47.34 -45.15
CA ILE A 394 -39.61 46.67 -45.59
C ILE A 394 -40.81 47.60 -45.45
N GLU A 395 -40.94 48.31 -44.32
CA GLU A 395 -41.98 49.31 -44.09
C GLU A 395 -41.91 50.42 -45.14
N THR A 396 -40.72 50.93 -45.42
CA THR A 396 -40.50 51.96 -46.44
C THR A 396 -40.87 51.46 -47.84
N ALA A 397 -40.45 50.25 -48.22
CA ALA A 397 -40.80 49.67 -49.52
C ALA A 397 -42.30 49.39 -49.65
N THR A 398 -42.94 48.92 -48.57
CA THR A 398 -44.39 48.65 -48.51
C THR A 398 -45.19 49.95 -48.64
N ASN A 399 -44.76 51.00 -47.94
CA ASN A 399 -45.38 52.31 -48.02
C ASN A 399 -45.15 52.96 -49.39
N ALA A 400 -43.95 52.86 -49.96
CA ALA A 400 -43.62 53.37 -51.30
C ALA A 400 -44.39 52.66 -52.43
N ALA A 401 -44.82 51.41 -52.22
CA ALA A 401 -45.65 50.68 -53.17
C ALA A 401 -47.07 51.29 -53.33
N ASN A 402 -47.45 52.28 -52.50
CA ASN A 402 -48.72 53.02 -52.52
C ASN A 402 -49.91 52.08 -52.72
N LEU A 403 -49.92 50.95 -52.00
CA LEU A 403 -50.99 49.96 -52.08
C LEU A 403 -52.34 50.57 -51.67
N GLY A 404 -52.35 51.50 -50.71
CA GLY A 404 -53.52 52.30 -50.36
C GLY A 404 -54.08 53.06 -51.56
N ASP A 405 -53.25 53.85 -52.24
CA ASP A 405 -53.67 54.60 -53.44
C ASP A 405 -54.15 53.68 -54.57
N LYS A 406 -53.51 52.52 -54.76
CA LYS A 406 -53.94 51.53 -55.75
C LYS A 406 -55.31 50.94 -55.41
N VAL A 407 -55.55 50.62 -54.15
CA VAL A 407 -56.86 50.15 -53.66
C VAL A 407 -57.91 51.25 -53.82
N THR A 408 -57.61 52.49 -53.45
CA THR A 408 -58.51 53.64 -53.67
C THR A 408 -58.80 53.85 -55.15
N ALA A 409 -57.81 53.77 -56.03
CA ALA A 409 -58.00 53.91 -57.49
C ALA A 409 -58.86 52.78 -58.08
N ILE A 410 -58.70 51.54 -57.61
CA ILE A 410 -59.58 50.41 -57.97
C ILE A 410 -61.00 50.69 -57.48
N GLN A 411 -61.17 51.11 -56.22
CA GLN A 411 -62.47 51.42 -55.64
C GLN A 411 -63.19 52.50 -56.44
N THR A 412 -62.52 53.62 -56.78
CA THR A 412 -63.10 54.69 -57.59
C THR A 412 -63.53 54.21 -58.98
N LYS A 413 -62.76 53.31 -59.62
CA LYS A 413 -63.17 52.70 -60.90
C LYS A 413 -64.40 51.82 -60.74
N THR A 414 -64.46 51.02 -59.67
CA THR A 414 -65.60 50.16 -59.35
C THR A 414 -66.87 50.99 -59.09
N ASP A 415 -66.77 52.07 -58.32
CA ASP A 415 -67.89 52.98 -58.04
C ASP A 415 -68.41 53.60 -59.34
N LYS A 416 -67.51 54.07 -60.21
CA LYS A 416 -67.89 54.63 -61.52
C LYS A 416 -68.60 53.62 -62.43
N ILE A 417 -68.14 52.36 -62.44
CA ILE A 417 -68.80 51.27 -63.18
C ILE A 417 -70.20 51.03 -62.60
N THR A 418 -70.31 51.01 -61.27
CA THR A 418 -71.58 50.80 -60.55
C THR A 418 -72.59 51.91 -60.87
N ASP A 419 -72.16 53.17 -60.82
CA ASP A 419 -72.99 54.32 -61.15
C ASP A 419 -73.45 54.28 -62.63
N THR A 420 -72.54 53.95 -63.55
CA THR A 420 -72.85 53.85 -64.98
C THR A 420 -73.88 52.76 -65.25
N LEU A 421 -73.65 51.55 -64.71
CA LEU A 421 -74.59 50.44 -64.83
C LEU A 421 -75.94 50.77 -64.18
N GLY A 422 -75.94 51.46 -63.03
CA GLY A 422 -77.16 51.92 -62.36
C GLY A 422 -77.97 52.91 -63.20
N ALA A 423 -77.29 53.83 -63.89
CA ALA A 423 -77.91 54.76 -64.82
C ALA A 423 -78.50 54.03 -66.05
N ASP A 424 -77.74 53.11 -66.65
CA ASP A 424 -78.19 52.31 -67.78
C ASP A 424 -79.43 51.46 -67.42
N VAL A 425 -79.41 50.81 -66.25
CA VAL A 425 -80.55 50.04 -65.75
C VAL A 425 -81.77 50.94 -65.53
N THR A 426 -81.59 52.13 -64.96
CA THR A 426 -82.66 53.12 -64.80
C THR A 426 -83.25 53.54 -66.14
N ALA A 427 -82.41 53.81 -67.14
CA ALA A 427 -82.83 54.21 -68.47
C ALA A 427 -83.56 53.09 -69.23
N ILE A 428 -83.06 51.85 -69.15
CA ILE A 428 -83.72 50.66 -69.68
C ILE A 428 -85.07 50.47 -69.00
N LYS A 429 -85.12 50.56 -67.66
CA LYS A 429 -86.35 50.44 -66.89
C LYS A 429 -87.39 51.49 -67.31
N ALA A 430 -86.99 52.75 -67.49
CA ALA A 430 -87.89 53.81 -67.95
C ALA A 430 -88.48 53.52 -69.34
N LYS A 431 -87.67 53.00 -70.28
CA LYS A 431 -88.17 52.56 -71.60
C LYS A 431 -89.15 51.39 -71.45
N THR A 432 -88.79 50.37 -70.68
CA THR A 432 -89.62 49.19 -70.44
C THR A 432 -90.94 49.53 -69.76
N ASP A 433 -90.94 50.43 -68.77
CA ASP A 433 -92.15 50.86 -68.04
C ASP A 433 -93.09 51.68 -68.94
N LYS A 434 -92.56 52.37 -69.98
CA LYS A 434 -93.34 53.14 -70.94
C LYS A 434 -93.93 52.29 -72.08
N MET A 435 -93.33 51.13 -72.39
CA MET A 435 -93.80 50.23 -73.45
C MET A 435 -95.28 49.82 -73.34
N PRO A 436 -95.84 49.44 -72.18
CA PRO A 436 -97.26 49.08 -72.07
C PRO A 436 -98.19 50.24 -72.42
N ALA A 437 -97.85 51.47 -72.01
CA ALA A 437 -98.64 52.64 -72.33
C ALA A 437 -98.60 52.96 -73.83
N ASP A 438 -97.41 52.88 -74.44
CA ASP A 438 -97.23 53.10 -75.87
C ASP A 438 -97.95 52.02 -76.71
N LEU A 439 -97.80 50.73 -76.35
CA LEU A 439 -98.53 49.62 -76.97
C LEU A 439 -100.04 49.75 -76.82
N ASN A 440 -100.53 50.17 -75.64
CA ASN A 440 -101.96 50.38 -75.42
C ASN A 440 -102.49 51.56 -76.24
N ALA A 441 -101.71 52.64 -76.37
CA ALA A 441 -102.06 53.76 -77.25
C ALA A 441 -102.17 53.30 -78.72
N GLU A 442 -101.26 52.45 -79.18
CA GLU A 442 -101.28 51.88 -80.54
C GLU A 442 -102.48 50.93 -80.74
N LEU A 443 -102.78 50.09 -79.75
CA LEU A 443 -103.94 49.20 -79.77
C LEU A 443 -105.26 49.98 -79.83
N ILE A 444 -105.37 51.10 -79.11
CA ILE A 444 -106.52 51.99 -79.17
C ILE A 444 -106.68 52.55 -80.59
N LYS A 445 -105.61 53.06 -81.22
CA LYS A 445 -105.66 53.54 -82.62
C LYS A 445 -106.18 52.46 -83.56
N LEU A 446 -105.63 51.24 -83.48
CA LEU A 446 -106.04 50.10 -84.30
C LEU A 446 -107.50 49.71 -84.05
N THR A 447 -107.96 49.73 -82.80
CA THR A 447 -109.35 49.44 -82.45
C THR A 447 -110.31 50.50 -83.01
N THR A 448 -109.93 51.78 -82.95
CA THR A 448 -110.70 52.88 -83.57
C THR A 448 -110.81 52.68 -85.09
N ILE A 449 -109.71 52.32 -85.76
CA ILE A 449 -109.71 52.01 -87.19
C ILE A 449 -110.61 50.79 -87.48
N GLY A 450 -110.48 49.70 -86.72
CA GLY A 450 -111.29 48.50 -86.90
C GLY A 450 -112.79 48.76 -86.72
N ASN A 451 -113.16 49.58 -85.74
CA ASN A 451 -114.56 49.99 -85.53
C ASN A 451 -115.08 50.88 -86.66
N ALA A 452 -114.25 51.77 -87.21
CA ALA A 452 -114.62 52.59 -88.37
C ALA A 452 -114.84 51.76 -89.64
N ILE A 453 -114.12 50.65 -89.81
CA ILE A 453 -114.25 49.76 -90.97
C ILE A 453 -115.47 48.81 -90.85
N ASN A 454 -115.75 48.26 -89.67
CA ASN A 454 -116.86 47.31 -89.47
C ASN A 454 -118.25 47.95 -89.33
N GLY A 455 -118.33 49.28 -89.18
CA GLY A 455 -119.59 50.03 -89.13
C GLY A 455 -120.16 50.28 -90.54
N ASN A 456 -121.03 49.39 -91.01
CA ASN A 456 -121.55 49.30 -92.36
C ASN A 456 -122.47 50.50 -92.79
N GLY A 457 -121.93 51.70 -93.01
CA GLY A 457 -122.64 52.82 -93.64
C GLY A 457 -121.94 54.19 -93.53
N ASN A 458 -121.34 54.66 -94.64
CA ASN A 458 -120.62 55.93 -94.85
C ASN A 458 -119.37 56.19 -93.99
N VAL A 459 -118.20 55.97 -94.60
CA VAL A 459 -116.90 56.46 -94.11
C VAL A 459 -116.97 58.00 -94.06
N THR A 460 -117.05 58.56 -92.85
CA THR A 460 -117.11 60.01 -92.65
C THR A 460 -115.75 60.65 -92.95
N GLU A 461 -115.74 61.92 -93.36
CA GLU A 461 -114.55 62.73 -93.65
C GLU A 461 -113.46 62.64 -92.55
N ALA A 462 -113.84 62.42 -91.29
CA ALA A 462 -112.91 62.21 -90.18
C ALA A 462 -112.11 60.90 -90.28
N ALA A 463 -112.72 59.80 -90.72
CA ALA A 463 -112.02 58.53 -90.93
C ALA A 463 -111.07 58.60 -92.14
N LYS A 464 -111.46 59.36 -93.18
CA LYS A 464 -110.60 59.65 -94.33
C LYS A 464 -109.37 60.45 -93.91
N ALA A 465 -109.53 61.48 -93.07
CA ALA A 465 -108.42 62.28 -92.54
C ALA A 465 -107.46 61.47 -91.63
N VAL A 466 -107.98 60.52 -90.84
CA VAL A 466 -107.16 59.65 -89.98
C VAL A 466 -106.37 58.63 -90.81
N LEU A 467 -106.99 58.01 -91.82
CA LEU A 467 -106.30 57.13 -92.76
C LEU A 467 -105.22 57.91 -93.53
N GLU A 468 -105.55 59.09 -94.07
CA GLU A 468 -104.60 59.92 -94.79
C GLU A 468 -103.42 60.36 -93.90
N SER A 469 -103.67 60.80 -92.67
CA SER A 469 -102.62 61.13 -91.70
C SER A 469 -101.73 59.93 -91.37
N SER A 470 -102.33 58.76 -91.16
CA SER A 470 -101.59 57.53 -90.84
C SER A 470 -100.74 57.06 -92.02
N PHE A 471 -101.25 57.16 -93.25
CA PHE A 471 -100.47 56.89 -94.46
C PHE A 471 -99.31 57.87 -94.62
N LYS A 472 -99.52 59.18 -94.38
CA LYS A 472 -98.45 60.18 -94.45
C LYS A 472 -97.35 59.93 -93.40
N GLN A 473 -97.72 59.53 -92.18
CA GLN A 473 -96.74 59.19 -91.15
C GLN A 473 -95.97 57.90 -91.50
N ALA A 474 -96.65 56.87 -92.02
CA ALA A 474 -96.00 55.64 -92.47
C ALA A 474 -94.98 55.89 -93.60
N ILE A 475 -95.30 56.77 -94.55
CA ILE A 475 -94.36 57.21 -95.60
C ILE A 475 -93.16 57.95 -94.98
N THR A 476 -93.38 58.76 -93.94
CA THR A 476 -92.32 59.51 -93.27
C THR A 476 -91.36 58.58 -92.50
N ASP A 477 -91.90 57.61 -91.77
CA ASP A 477 -91.12 56.69 -90.93
C ASP A 477 -90.38 55.60 -91.75
N ALA A 478 -90.90 55.25 -92.93
CA ALA A 478 -90.30 54.23 -93.81
C ALA A 478 -89.08 54.72 -94.61
N GLY A 479 -88.84 56.03 -94.69
CA GLY A 479 -87.75 56.61 -95.50
C GLY A 479 -87.94 56.41 -97.02
N GLN A 480 -87.01 56.93 -97.83
CA GLN A 480 -87.15 56.98 -99.31
C GLN A 480 -87.36 55.60 -99.97
N GLU A 481 -86.63 54.57 -99.54
CA GLU A 481 -86.71 53.23 -100.13
C GLU A 481 -87.96 52.45 -99.66
N GLY A 482 -88.36 52.59 -98.39
CA GLY A 482 -89.58 51.97 -97.87
C GLY A 482 -90.85 52.57 -98.48
N SER A 483 -90.80 53.84 -98.90
CA SER A 483 -91.90 54.51 -99.60
C SER A 483 -92.19 53.93 -100.98
N GLU A 484 -91.18 53.49 -101.74
CA GLU A 484 -91.38 52.86 -103.06
C GLU A 484 -91.95 51.45 -102.95
N TRP A 485 -91.53 50.67 -101.94
CA TRP A 485 -92.14 49.36 -101.68
C TRP A 485 -93.61 49.50 -101.29
N LEU A 486 -93.94 50.41 -100.36
CA LEU A 486 -95.31 50.66 -99.95
C LEU A 486 -96.20 51.13 -101.13
N LYS A 487 -95.64 51.94 -102.05
CA LYS A 487 -96.33 52.35 -103.28
C LYS A 487 -96.67 51.16 -104.19
N ASN A 488 -95.71 50.25 -104.41
CA ASN A 488 -95.92 49.08 -105.27
C ASN A 488 -96.97 48.13 -104.68
N GLU A 489 -96.90 47.86 -103.38
CA GLU A 489 -97.84 46.96 -102.70
C GLU A 489 -99.27 47.53 -102.69
N ILE A 490 -99.43 48.84 -102.49
CA ILE A 490 -100.73 49.52 -102.55
C ILE A 490 -101.28 49.52 -103.99
N LYS A 491 -100.43 49.65 -105.01
CA LYS A 491 -100.84 49.54 -106.41
C LYS A 491 -101.37 48.15 -106.76
N GLU A 492 -100.80 47.10 -106.16
CA GLU A 492 -101.32 45.73 -106.30
C GLU A 492 -102.65 45.53 -105.56
N ILE A 493 -102.79 46.08 -104.34
CA ILE A 493 -104.01 45.93 -103.53
C ILE A 493 -105.20 46.71 -104.12
N VAL A 494 -104.94 47.81 -104.84
CA VAL A 494 -105.97 48.67 -105.43
C VAL A 494 -105.89 48.64 -106.97
N SER A 495 -106.17 47.50 -107.59
CA SER A 495 -106.30 47.38 -109.06
C SER A 495 -107.58 48.05 -109.61
N GLN A 496 -107.72 49.36 -109.39
CA GLN A 496 -108.73 50.21 -110.02
C GLN A 496 -108.06 51.23 -110.97
N PRO A 497 -108.63 51.54 -112.16
CA PRO A 497 -107.90 52.22 -113.24
C PRO A 497 -107.61 53.72 -113.06
N SER A 498 -107.88 54.32 -111.90
CA SER A 498 -107.86 55.78 -111.69
C SER A 498 -107.22 56.27 -110.38
N PHE A 499 -106.44 55.44 -109.67
CA PHE A 499 -105.75 55.88 -108.45
C PHE A 499 -104.32 56.40 -108.73
N GLU A 500 -104.14 57.73 -108.70
CA GLU A 500 -102.82 58.37 -108.71
C GLU A 500 -102.39 58.75 -107.28
N ILE A 501 -101.28 58.17 -106.80
CA ILE A 501 -100.65 58.55 -105.52
C ILE A 501 -99.80 59.81 -105.77
N PRO A 502 -100.06 60.94 -105.09
CA PRO A 502 -99.32 62.17 -105.31
C PRO A 502 -97.83 62.05 -104.96
N THR A 503 -97.00 62.75 -105.73
CA THR A 503 -95.53 62.72 -105.60
C THR A 503 -94.98 63.58 -104.45
N ASP A 504 -95.83 64.30 -103.72
CA ASP A 504 -95.46 65.04 -102.51
C ASP A 504 -96.50 64.93 -101.40
N SER A 505 -96.08 65.14 -100.15
CA SER A 505 -96.92 65.03 -98.95
C SER A 505 -97.98 66.13 -98.80
N SER A 506 -97.90 67.19 -99.62
CA SER A 506 -98.77 68.37 -99.59
C SER A 506 -99.99 68.26 -100.51
N SER A 507 -99.99 67.29 -101.42
CA SER A 507 -101.07 67.10 -102.38
C SER A 507 -102.16 66.18 -101.80
N PRO A 508 -103.46 66.51 -101.94
CA PRO A 508 -104.55 65.67 -101.46
C PRO A 508 -104.67 64.38 -102.29
N LEU A 509 -104.92 63.25 -101.63
CA LEU A 509 -105.20 61.98 -102.31
C LEU A 509 -106.55 62.09 -103.03
N SER A 510 -106.57 62.07 -104.37
CA SER A 510 -107.81 62.03 -105.13
C SER A 510 -108.30 60.59 -105.28
N TRP A 511 -109.51 60.33 -104.79
CA TRP A 511 -110.22 59.06 -104.96
C TRP A 511 -111.52 59.36 -105.72
N ASP A 512 -111.51 59.24 -107.05
CA ASP A 512 -112.75 59.18 -107.85
C ASP A 512 -113.19 57.71 -107.89
N TRP A 513 -114.43 57.46 -107.47
CA TRP A 513 -114.93 56.18 -106.95
C TRP A 513 -114.87 54.99 -107.91
#